data_AF-A0A967T3C2-F1
#
_entry.id   AF-A0A967T3C2-F1
#
_cell.length_a   1.000
_cell.length_b   1.000
_cell.length_c   1.000
_cell.angle_alpha   90.00
_cell.angle_beta   90.00
_cell.angle_gamma   90.00
#
_symmetry.space_group_name_H-M   'P 1'
#
loop_
_entity.id
_entity.type
_entity.pdbx_description
1 polymer ?
#
loop_
_entity_poly.entity_id
_entity_poly.type
_entity_poly.pdbx_seq_one_letter_code
_entity_poly.pdbx_strand_id
1 'polypeptide(L)' 'EDYDVIDIDGVRVNFPDGWGLIRASNTQPALVLRFEAESEERLTEIKNLIESKLEIAKTQL' A
#
# COMPACT_ATOMS: atom_id res chain seq x y z
N GLU A 1 7.18 -8.96 10.45
CA GLU A 1 6.17 -8.07 11.06
C GLU A 1 4.82 -8.57 10.63
N ASP A 2 3.91 -8.79 11.57
CA ASP A 2 2.53 -9.12 11.25
C ASP A 2 1.79 -7.80 11.03
N TYR A 3 1.41 -7.54 9.80
CA TYR A 3 0.53 -6.45 9.43
C TYR A 3 -0.90 -7.00 9.36
N ASP A 4 -1.89 -6.20 9.75
CA ASP A 4 -3.29 -6.53 9.44
C ASP A 4 -3.52 -6.29 7.94
N VAL A 5 -3.57 -7.39 7.17
CA VAL A 5 -3.65 -7.38 5.72
C VAL A 5 -4.96 -8.00 5.25
N ILE A 6 -5.67 -7.28 4.39
CA ILE A 6 -6.85 -7.74 3.65
C ILE A 6 -6.46 -7.90 2.18
N ASP A 7 -6.59 -9.12 1.65
CA ASP A 7 -6.09 -9.52 0.33
C ASP A 7 -7.18 -9.84 -0.71
N ILE A 8 -8.42 -9.40 -0.45
CA ILE A 8 -9.60 -9.71 -1.28
C ILE A 8 -9.53 -9.02 -2.66
N ASP A 9 -9.08 -7.76 -2.71
CA ASP A 9 -8.98 -6.96 -3.96
C ASP A 9 -7.70 -6.12 -3.94
N GLY A 10 -6.59 -6.80 -4.27
CA GLY A 10 -5.25 -6.27 -4.07
C GLY A 10 -4.76 -6.53 -2.65
N VAL A 11 -3.93 -5.63 -2.11
CA VAL A 11 -3.37 -5.70 -0.77
C VAL A 11 -3.75 -4.42 -0.05
N ARG A 12 -4.61 -4.52 0.96
CA ARG A 12 -4.90 -3.45 1.90
C ARG A 12 -4.20 -3.74 3.21
N VAL A 13 -3.37 -2.82 3.67
CA VAL A 13 -2.68 -2.89 4.96
C VAL A 13 -3.32 -1.87 5.90
N ASN A 14 -3.82 -2.33 7.05
CA ASN A 14 -4.35 -1.47 8.09
C ASN A 14 -3.26 -1.21 9.14
N PHE A 15 -3.13 0.05 9.54
CA PHE A 15 -2.33 0.51 10.66
C PHE A 15 -3.28 1.09 11.73
N PRO A 16 -2.87 1.19 13.00
CA PRO A 16 -3.68 1.84 14.02
C PRO A 16 -4.09 3.29 13.69
N ASP A 17 -3.29 3.97 12.88
CA ASP A 17 -3.34 5.41 12.58
C ASP A 17 -3.47 5.73 11.08
N GLY A 18 -3.84 4.74 10.26
CA GLY A 18 -3.97 4.90 8.82
C GLY A 18 -4.11 3.59 8.06
N TRP A 19 -4.12 3.67 6.73
CA TRP A 19 -4.15 2.49 5.87
C TRP A 19 -3.51 2.77 4.51
N GLY A 20 -3.10 1.69 3.85
CA GLY A 20 -2.63 1.72 2.46
C GLY A 20 -3.27 0.62 1.64
N LEU A 21 -3.62 0.91 0.38
CA LEU A 21 -4.18 -0.05 -0.57
C LEU A 21 -3.35 -0.05 -1.84
N ILE A 22 -2.98 -1.23 -2.32
CA ILE A 22 -2.44 -1.47 -3.65
C ILE A 22 -3.35 -2.45 -4.37
N ARG A 23 -3.82 -2.13 -5.57
CA ARG A 23 -4.60 -3.07 -6.40
C ARG A 23 -4.24 -2.96 -7.86
N ALA A 24 -4.50 -4.02 -8.62
CA ALA A 24 -4.55 -3.91 -10.07
C ALA A 24 -5.79 -3.09 -10.48
N SER A 25 -5.63 -2.23 -11.49
CA SER A 25 -6.75 -1.59 -12.16
C SER A 25 -7.49 -2.62 -13.02
N ASN A 26 -8.83 -2.57 -13.01
CA ASN A 26 -9.65 -3.48 -13.81
C ASN A 26 -9.73 -3.06 -15.28
N THR A 27 -9.47 -1.79 -15.59
CA THR A 27 -9.72 -1.21 -16.92
C THR A 27 -8.48 -0.70 -17.62
N GLN A 28 -7.34 -0.62 -16.91
CA GLN A 28 -6.08 -0.11 -17.45
C GLN A 28 -4.91 -0.96 -16.94
N PRO A 29 -3.81 -1.09 -17.70
CA PRO A 29 -2.62 -1.80 -17.26
C PRO A 29 -1.82 -0.94 -16.25
N ALA A 30 -2.40 -0.70 -15.08
CA ALA A 30 -1.83 0.14 -14.03
C ALA A 30 -2.13 -0.43 -12.64
N LEU A 31 -1.20 -0.19 -11.70
CA LEU A 31 -1.47 -0.37 -10.27
C LEU A 31 -2.08 0.92 -9.71
N VAL A 32 -3.13 0.77 -8.90
CA VAL A 32 -3.76 1.87 -8.16
C VAL A 32 -3.31 1.79 -6.72
N LEU A 33 -2.76 2.89 -6.22
CA LEU A 33 -2.32 3.03 -4.84
C LEU A 33 -3.14 4.14 -4.15
N ARG A 34 -3.57 3.89 -2.92
CA ARG A 34 -4.27 4.86 -2.07
C ARG A 34 -3.74 4.76 -0.65
N PHE A 35 -3.64 5.91 0.02
CA PHE A 35 -3.14 6.01 1.39
C PHE A 35 -3.97 7.02 2.16
N GLU A 36 -4.13 6.76 3.46
CA GLU A 36 -4.80 7.65 4.40
C GLU A 36 -4.11 7.53 5.75
N ALA A 37 -3.99 8.65 6.45
CA ALA A 37 -3.43 8.71 7.79
C ALA A 37 -3.97 9.92 8.56
N GLU A 38 -3.84 9.89 9.88
CA GLU A 38 -4.29 10.98 10.76
C GLU A 38 -3.40 12.24 10.68
N SER A 39 -2.17 12.13 10.14
CA SER A 39 -1.25 13.25 9.94
C SER A 39 -0.50 13.16 8.61
N GLU A 40 -0.01 14.30 8.11
CA GLU A 40 0.76 14.36 6.85
C GLU A 40 2.12 13.64 6.96
N GLU A 41 2.77 13.73 8.13
CA GLU A 41 3.98 12.98 8.44
C GLU A 41 3.72 11.48 8.34
N ARG A 42 2.64 11.00 8.99
CA ARG A 42 2.28 9.59 8.98
C ARG A 42 1.86 9.08 7.61
N LEU A 43 1.15 9.91 6.85
CA LEU A 43 0.79 9.62 5.46
C LEU A 43 2.05 9.37 4.62
N THR A 44 3.07 10.20 4.82
CA THR A 44 4.36 10.08 4.12
C THR A 44 5.09 8.81 4.53
N GLU A 45 5.10 8.45 5.81
CA GLU A 45 5.69 7.18 6.28
C GLU A 45 5.01 5.96 5.66
N ILE A 46 3.68 5.89 5.70
CA ILE A 46 2.89 4.77 5.15
C ILE A 46 3.15 4.65 3.64
N LYS A 47 3.13 5.77 2.92
CA LYS A 47 3.43 5.81 1.49
C LYS A 47 4.83 5.28 1.21
N ASN A 48 5.86 5.80 1.87
CA ASN A 48 7.25 5.42 1.65
C ASN A 48 7.50 3.94 1.97
N LEU A 49 6.90 3.42 3.05
CA LEU A 49 6.97 2.02 3.43
C LEU A 49 6.46 1.12 2.29
N ILE A 50 5.27 1.43 1.78
CA ILE A 50 4.61 0.63 0.75
C ILE A 50 5.33 0.74 -0.59
N GLU A 51 5.73 1.94 -1.02
CA GLU A 51 6.50 2.15 -2.24
C GLU A 51 7.85 1.42 -2.19
N SER A 52 8.55 1.45 -1.05
CA SER A 52 9.81 0.72 -0.87
C SER A 52 9.64 -0.80 -1.02
N LYS A 53 8.56 -1.37 -0.47
CA LYS A 53 8.25 -2.80 -0.63
C LYS A 53 7.89 -3.14 -2.08
N LEU A 54 7.17 -2.25 -2.76
CA LEU A 54 6.81 -2.43 -4.17
C LEU A 54 8.05 -2.44 -5.08
N GLU A 55 9.03 -1.57 -4.84
CA GLU A 55 10.29 -1.56 -5.61
C GLU A 55 11.11 -2.84 -5.41
N ILE A 56 11.14 -3.37 -4.19
CA ILE A 56 11.77 -4.67 -3.92
C ILE A 56 11.05 -5.78 -4.70
N ALA A 57 9.72 -5.81 -4.68
CA ALA A 57 8.94 -6.81 -5.38
C ALA A 57 9.12 -6.75 -6.91
N LYS A 58 9.25 -5.55 -7.49
CA LYS A 58 9.56 -5.36 -8.92
C LYS A 58 10.91 -5.95 -9.32
N THR A 59 11.90 -5.86 -8.44
CA THR A 59 13.27 -6.34 -8.71
C THR A 59 13.39 -7.87 -8.60
N GLN A 60 12.40 -8.52 -7.96
CA GLN A 60 12.35 -9.98 -7.80
C GLN A 60 11.61 -10.70 -8.94
N LEU A 61 11.10 -9.95 -9.92
CA LEU A 61 10.46 -10.44 -11.14
C LEU A 61 11.46 -10.40 -12.30
#